data_AF-A0A7Y7NBK3-F1
#
_entry.id   AF-A0A7Y7NBK3-F1
#
_cell.length_a   1.000
_cell.length_b   1.000
_cell.length_c   1.000
_cell.angle_alpha   90.00
_cell.angle_beta   90.00
_cell.angle_gamma   90.00
#
_symmetry.space_group_name_H-M   'P 1'
#
loop_
_entity.id
_entity.type
_entity.pdbx_description
1 polymer ?
#
loop_
_entity_poly.entity_id
_entity_poly.type
_entity_poly.pdbx_seq_one_letter_code
_entity_poly.pdbx_strand_id
1 'polypeptide(L)'
;MSTALVKIDFDKEQMAVIESQFFPQGASKAEQAYCFSVARELCLNPITREIFFVNRRQRINDKWVNKVEPMVGRDGFLSIAHRTNKFAGIETTAMIREAPVLEAGQWRLKQQLVAECSVWRKDSPKPFTVQVAYNEYCQKTNEGAPTKFWAEKPETMLKKVAESQALRKAFNIHGVYSPEELGAGIELSNGDIIEVDGTRVETDRSHLSVVKTQNQNGEKPAKRQTAPVQPVPEPETIEYDDDDVDDDWPDPPEAGQIADSAALQIIDLLEGKHIPYDISMDGEEGTIAASSFNEKELLKSNGFRWSSEMKRWVYKFNNNDTERS
;
A
#
# COMPACT_ATOMS: atom_id res chain seq x y z
N MET A 1 -9.72 -19.29 21.05
CA MET A 1 -8.52 -20.09 20.69
C MET A 1 -7.40 -19.10 20.43
N SER A 2 -6.31 -19.16 21.22
CA SER A 2 -5.16 -18.28 21.05
C SER A 2 -4.41 -18.71 19.79
N THR A 3 -4.54 -17.95 18.71
CA THR A 3 -3.67 -18.12 17.54
C THR A 3 -2.26 -17.80 18.01
N ALA A 4 -1.42 -18.81 18.21
CA ALA A 4 -0.01 -18.60 18.49
C ALA A 4 0.54 -17.73 17.36
N LEU A 5 1.00 -16.51 17.71
CA LEU A 5 1.67 -15.63 16.77
C LEU A 5 2.86 -16.42 16.23
N VAL A 6 2.83 -16.72 14.93
CA VAL A 6 3.97 -17.32 14.24
C VAL A 6 5.11 -16.32 14.41
N LYS A 7 6.11 -16.68 15.22
CA LYS A 7 7.32 -15.87 15.34
C LYS A 7 7.94 -15.80 13.95
N ILE A 8 8.12 -14.59 13.45
CA ILE A 8 8.93 -14.38 12.26
C ILE A 8 10.33 -14.84 12.61
N ASP A 9 10.76 -15.90 11.93
CA ASP A 9 12.16 -16.31 11.92
C ASP A 9 12.68 -16.13 10.50
N PHE A 10 13.87 -15.58 10.39
CA PHE A 10 14.52 -15.33 9.11
C PHE A 10 15.59 -16.41 8.93
N ASP A 11 15.61 -17.05 7.78
CA ASP A 11 16.69 -17.99 7.46
C ASP A 11 18.04 -17.25 7.31
N LYS A 12 19.14 -18.00 7.18
CA LYS A 12 20.49 -17.42 7.09
C LYS A 12 20.66 -16.50 5.88
N GLU A 13 19.98 -16.80 4.78
CA GLU A 13 20.07 -16.07 3.52
C GLU A 13 19.33 -14.74 3.64
N GLN A 14 18.10 -14.78 4.19
CA GLN A 14 17.31 -13.60 4.53
C GLN A 14 18.02 -12.70 5.54
N MET A 15 18.62 -13.28 6.59
CA MET A 15 19.41 -12.51 7.55
C MET A 15 20.57 -11.78 6.87
N ALA A 16 21.29 -12.43 5.95
CA ALA A 16 22.38 -11.79 5.21
C ALA A 16 21.89 -10.67 4.28
N VAL A 17 20.73 -10.85 3.64
CA VAL A 17 20.09 -9.81 2.82
C VAL A 17 19.67 -8.62 3.71
N ILE A 18 19.05 -8.88 4.87
CA ILE A 18 18.62 -7.83 5.78
C ILE A 18 19.83 -7.03 6.30
N GLU A 19 20.88 -7.72 6.75
CA GLU A 19 22.10 -7.07 7.23
C GLU A 19 22.80 -6.22 6.16
N SER A 20 22.75 -6.64 4.89
CA SER A 20 23.46 -5.95 3.80
C SER A 20 22.66 -4.83 3.14
N GLN A 21 21.32 -4.95 3.05
CA GLN A 21 20.49 -4.01 2.29
C GLN A 21 19.63 -3.10 3.16
N PHE A 22 19.26 -3.52 4.38
CA PHE A 22 18.25 -2.83 5.19
C PHE A 22 18.80 -2.16 6.45
N PHE A 23 20.09 -2.37 6.76
CA PHE A 23 20.80 -1.61 7.79
C PHE A 23 21.60 -0.46 7.19
N PRO A 24 21.68 0.69 7.88
CA PRO A 24 22.59 1.75 7.50
C PRO A 24 24.05 1.28 7.51
N GLN A 25 24.87 1.88 6.66
CA GLN A 25 26.30 1.57 6.61
C GLN A 25 26.96 1.88 7.97
N GLY A 26 27.76 0.93 8.47
CA GLY A 26 28.47 1.09 9.74
C GLY A 26 27.67 0.70 10.99
N ALA A 27 26.45 0.16 10.84
CA ALA A 27 25.68 -0.40 11.95
C ALA A 27 26.48 -1.48 12.71
N SER A 28 26.67 -1.31 14.02
CA SER A 28 27.37 -2.30 14.84
C SER A 28 26.55 -3.58 15.02
N LYS A 29 27.22 -4.71 15.32
CA LYS A 29 26.52 -5.97 15.58
C LYS A 29 25.57 -5.91 16.78
N ALA A 30 25.86 -5.07 17.78
CA ALA A 30 24.98 -4.84 18.91
C ALA A 30 23.69 -4.09 18.49
N GLU A 31 23.81 -3.07 17.64
CA GLU A 31 22.65 -2.34 17.10
C GLU A 31 21.82 -3.21 16.16
N GLN A 32 22.47 -4.03 15.33
CA GLN A 32 21.78 -5.00 14.48
C GLN A 32 20.97 -5.99 15.34
N ALA A 33 21.58 -6.57 16.38
CA ALA A 33 20.90 -7.47 17.29
C ALA A 33 19.71 -6.82 18.01
N TYR A 34 19.85 -5.55 18.42
CA TYR A 34 18.76 -4.77 19.01
C TYR A 34 17.61 -4.53 18.02
N CYS A 35 17.91 -4.13 16.80
CA CYS A 35 16.90 -3.91 15.76
C CYS A 35 16.16 -5.20 15.40
N PHE A 36 16.88 -6.32 15.28
CA PHE A 36 16.28 -7.63 15.04
C PHE A 36 15.42 -8.11 16.22
N SER A 37 15.80 -7.83 17.46
CA SER A 37 14.98 -8.21 18.62
C SER A 37 13.63 -7.47 18.60
N VAL A 38 13.63 -6.18 18.26
CA VAL A 38 12.40 -5.38 18.09
C VAL A 38 11.56 -5.91 16.92
N ALA A 39 12.17 -6.17 15.76
CA ALA A 39 11.46 -6.72 14.59
C ALA A 39 10.77 -8.06 14.92
N ARG A 40 11.46 -8.96 15.63
CA ARG A 40 10.92 -10.25 16.06
C ARG A 40 9.80 -10.11 17.09
N GLU A 41 9.97 -9.24 18.08
CA GLU A 41 8.97 -8.99 19.13
C GLU A 41 7.66 -8.44 18.54
N LEU A 42 7.76 -7.53 17.57
CA LEU A 42 6.61 -6.98 16.85
C LEU A 42 6.14 -7.87 15.70
N CYS A 43 6.87 -8.95 15.40
CA CYS A 43 6.78 -9.79 14.21
C CYS A 43 6.54 -8.96 12.94
N LEU A 44 7.47 -8.04 12.66
CA LEU A 44 7.49 -7.22 11.45
C LEU A 44 8.65 -7.62 10.56
N ASN A 45 8.43 -7.54 9.25
CA ASN A 45 9.42 -7.92 8.26
C ASN A 45 10.10 -6.67 7.63
N PRO A 46 11.43 -6.52 7.78
CA PRO A 46 12.16 -5.41 7.15
C PRO A 46 12.21 -5.52 5.63
N ILE A 47 12.18 -6.74 5.06
CA ILE A 47 12.20 -6.96 3.59
C ILE A 47 10.96 -6.35 2.94
N THR A 48 9.80 -6.50 3.57
CA THR A 48 8.53 -5.92 3.10
C THR A 48 8.30 -4.50 3.62
N ARG A 49 9.33 -3.86 4.20
CA ARG A 49 9.30 -2.47 4.67
C ARG A 49 8.21 -2.18 5.71
N GLU A 50 7.88 -3.18 6.53
CA GLU A 50 7.01 -2.96 7.69
C GLU A 50 7.76 -2.31 8.84
N ILE A 51 9.06 -2.57 8.93
CA ILE A 51 10.01 -1.98 9.88
C ILE A 51 11.28 -1.57 9.13
N PHE A 52 11.87 -0.45 9.53
CA PHE A 52 13.05 0.16 8.95
C PHE A 52 14.10 0.35 10.03
N PHE A 53 15.38 0.29 9.66
CA PHE A 53 16.48 0.58 10.56
C PHE A 53 17.15 1.87 10.09
N VAL A 54 17.11 2.92 10.90
CA VAL A 54 17.49 4.26 10.49
C VAL A 54 18.58 4.83 11.38
N ASN A 55 19.51 5.58 10.78
CA ASN A 55 20.49 6.36 11.52
C ASN A 55 19.81 7.53 12.22
N ARG A 56 20.05 7.66 13.52
CA ARG A 56 19.53 8.75 14.35
C ARG A 56 20.68 9.40 15.09
N ARG A 57 20.75 10.71 14.96
CA ARG A 57 21.72 11.52 15.66
C ARG A 57 21.18 11.81 17.07
N GLN A 58 21.79 11.23 18.08
CA GLN A 58 21.42 11.42 19.47
C GLN A 58 22.51 12.24 20.18
N ARG A 59 22.11 13.18 21.04
CA ARG A 59 23.03 13.90 21.90
C ARG A 59 23.22 13.12 23.20
N ILE A 60 24.42 12.58 23.41
CA ILE A 60 24.79 11.81 24.61
C ILE A 60 26.05 12.47 25.19
N ASN A 61 25.99 12.89 26.46
CA ASN A 61 27.11 13.55 27.15
C ASN A 61 27.71 14.71 26.34
N ASP A 62 26.85 15.59 25.84
CA ASP A 62 27.20 16.74 24.97
C ASP A 62 27.88 16.41 23.64
N LYS A 63 27.95 15.13 23.27
CA LYS A 63 28.45 14.69 21.97
C LYS A 63 27.30 14.17 21.12
N TRP A 64 27.36 14.47 19.83
CA TRP A 64 26.46 13.88 18.86
C TRP A 64 27.00 12.51 18.45
N VAL A 65 26.18 11.48 18.61
CA VAL A 65 26.48 10.11 18.24
C VAL A 65 25.40 9.64 17.28
N ASN A 66 25.80 8.98 16.20
CA ASN A 66 24.87 8.29 15.32
C ASN A 66 24.59 6.91 15.90
N LYS A 67 23.31 6.56 15.98
CA LYS A 67 22.84 5.27 16.46
C LYS A 67 21.79 4.74 15.49
N VAL A 68 21.80 3.43 15.24
CA VAL A 68 20.75 2.80 14.45
C VAL A 68 19.55 2.48 15.34
N GLU A 69 18.36 2.95 14.93
CA GLU A 69 17.11 2.72 15.64
C GLU A 69 16.05 2.06 14.74
N PRO A 70 15.26 1.11 15.26
CA PRO A 70 14.13 0.55 14.54
C PRO A 70 12.96 1.52 14.54
N MET A 71 12.42 1.78 13.35
CA MET A 71 11.20 2.57 13.14
C MET A 71 10.19 1.76 12.35
N VAL A 72 8.91 1.93 12.65
CA VAL A 72 7.83 1.13 12.04
C VAL A 72 7.04 2.00 11.08
N GLY A 73 6.87 1.52 9.85
CA GLY A 73 6.04 2.22 8.86
C GLY A 73 4.57 2.20 9.24
N ARG A 74 3.78 3.08 8.61
CA ARG A 74 2.30 3.07 8.73
C ARG A 74 1.74 1.66 8.52
N ASP A 75 2.19 0.99 7.47
CA ASP A 75 1.71 -0.35 7.10
C ASP A 75 2.16 -1.42 8.11
N GLY A 76 3.32 -1.25 8.77
CA GLY A 76 3.75 -2.14 9.85
C GLY A 76 2.83 -2.06 11.07
N PHE A 77 2.40 -0.85 11.45
CA PHE A 77 1.39 -0.66 12.50
C PHE A 77 0.04 -1.28 12.10
N LEU A 78 -0.34 -1.13 10.83
CA LEU A 78 -1.58 -1.70 10.30
C LEU A 78 -1.53 -3.24 10.28
N SER A 79 -0.40 -3.84 9.91
CA SER A 79 -0.16 -5.28 9.99
C SER A 79 -0.28 -5.81 11.41
N ILE A 80 0.24 -5.09 12.42
CA ILE A 80 0.04 -5.44 13.84
C ILE A 80 -1.44 -5.42 14.18
N ALA A 81 -2.16 -4.35 13.79
CA ALA A 81 -3.58 -4.19 14.06
C ALA A 81 -4.42 -5.36 13.49
N HIS A 82 -4.19 -5.72 12.22
CA HIS A 82 -4.89 -6.85 11.59
C HIS A 82 -4.61 -8.18 12.28
N ARG A 83 -3.37 -8.44 12.68
CA ARG A 83 -2.98 -9.68 13.38
C ARG A 83 -3.70 -9.88 14.71
N THR A 84 -4.11 -8.81 15.38
CA THR A 84 -4.89 -8.92 16.63
C THR A 84 -6.30 -9.48 16.42
N ASN A 85 -6.80 -9.53 15.18
CA ASN A 85 -8.20 -9.79 14.83
C ASN A 85 -9.23 -8.81 15.42
N LYS A 86 -8.77 -7.74 16.10
CA LYS A 86 -9.62 -6.72 16.73
C LYS A 86 -9.80 -5.47 15.88
N PHE A 87 -9.04 -5.29 14.81
CA PHE A 87 -9.20 -4.16 13.90
C PHE A 87 -10.56 -4.20 13.20
N ALA A 88 -11.28 -3.08 13.24
CA ALA A 88 -12.62 -2.93 12.68
C ALA A 88 -12.73 -1.82 11.62
N GLY A 89 -11.65 -1.05 11.40
CA GLY A 89 -11.62 0.00 10.39
C GLY A 89 -10.70 1.15 10.81
N ILE A 90 -10.32 1.95 9.82
CA ILE A 90 -9.57 3.19 9.99
C ILE A 90 -10.14 4.21 9.01
N GLU A 91 -10.28 5.45 9.46
CA GLU A 91 -10.71 6.58 8.65
C GLU A 91 -9.78 7.75 8.94
N THR A 92 -9.30 8.38 7.89
CA THR A 92 -8.38 9.52 8.00
C THR A 92 -8.81 10.63 7.07
N THR A 93 -9.12 11.78 7.65
CA THR A 93 -9.47 13.01 6.92
C THR A 93 -8.40 14.06 7.13
N ALA A 94 -8.19 14.92 6.15
CA ALA A 94 -7.38 16.11 6.31
C ALA A 94 -8.16 17.33 5.85
N MET A 95 -8.05 18.42 6.59
CA MET A 95 -8.70 19.68 6.26
C MET A 95 -7.87 20.85 6.78
N ILE A 96 -8.08 22.02 6.18
CA ILE A 96 -7.54 23.27 6.72
C ILE A 96 -8.45 23.73 7.87
N ARG A 97 -7.88 23.92 9.06
CA ARG A 97 -8.59 24.47 10.23
C ARG A 97 -7.65 25.23 11.14
N GLU A 98 -8.22 26.00 12.07
CA GLU A 98 -7.44 26.66 13.11
C GLU A 98 -6.81 25.64 14.08
N ALA A 99 -5.49 25.74 14.26
CA ALA A 99 -4.73 24.95 15.22
C ALA A 99 -3.85 25.87 16.09
N PRO A 100 -3.59 25.48 17.35
CA PRO A 100 -2.74 26.25 18.25
C PRO A 100 -1.27 26.19 17.81
N VAL A 101 -0.62 27.34 17.73
CA VAL A 101 0.81 27.49 17.43
C VAL A 101 1.44 28.34 18.52
N LEU A 102 2.58 27.89 19.04
CA LEU A 102 3.38 28.67 19.98
C LEU A 102 4.35 29.58 19.22
N GLU A 103 4.12 30.90 19.27
CA GLU A 103 4.95 31.90 18.61
C GLU A 103 5.44 32.93 19.62
N ALA A 104 6.76 33.13 19.69
CA ALA A 104 7.39 34.04 20.65
C ALA A 104 6.90 33.83 22.10
N GLY A 105 6.66 32.57 22.48
CA GLY A 105 6.18 32.19 23.81
C GLY A 105 4.69 32.41 24.07
N GLN A 106 3.90 32.77 23.05
CA GLN A 106 2.46 32.97 23.14
C GLN A 106 1.68 32.02 22.23
N TRP A 107 0.59 31.44 22.73
CA TRP A 107 -0.32 30.61 21.93
C TRP A 107 -1.19 31.46 21.03
N ARG A 108 -1.26 31.11 19.75
CA ARG A 108 -2.12 31.74 18.74
C ARG A 108 -2.82 30.68 17.90
N LEU A 109 -4.03 30.95 17.46
CA LEU A 109 -4.71 30.12 16.46
C LEU A 109 -4.26 30.54 15.06
N LYS A 110 -3.87 29.56 14.25
CA LYS A 110 -3.54 29.76 12.83
C LYS A 110 -4.18 28.69 11.99
N GLN A 111 -4.58 29.06 10.77
CA GLN A 111 -4.99 28.09 9.77
C GLN A 111 -3.82 27.15 9.46
N GLN A 112 -4.04 25.86 9.63
CA GLN A 112 -3.08 24.79 9.38
C GLN A 112 -3.80 23.67 8.63
N LEU A 113 -3.05 22.95 7.79
CA LEU A 113 -3.49 21.62 7.38
C LEU A 113 -3.43 20.71 8.61
N VAL A 114 -4.56 20.09 8.94
CA VAL A 114 -4.68 19.19 10.08
C VAL A 114 -5.25 17.86 9.59
N ALA A 115 -4.60 16.76 9.96
CA ALA A 115 -5.13 15.42 9.74
C ALA A 115 -5.76 14.90 11.03
N GLU A 116 -6.86 14.18 10.88
CA GLU A 116 -7.57 13.50 11.94
C GLU A 116 -7.77 12.05 11.53
N CYS A 117 -7.35 11.13 12.39
CA CYS A 117 -7.47 9.70 12.17
C CYS A 117 -8.27 9.08 13.29
N SER A 118 -9.25 8.25 12.94
CA SER A 118 -10.03 7.43 13.86
C SER A 118 -9.82 5.95 13.53
N VAL A 119 -9.47 5.16 14.55
CA VAL A 119 -9.32 3.71 14.44
C VAL A 119 -10.38 3.01 15.27
N TRP A 120 -11.11 2.09 14.67
CA TRP A 120 -12.13 1.30 15.35
C TRP A 120 -11.60 -0.09 15.71
N ARG A 121 -12.01 -0.55 16.88
CA ARG A 121 -11.79 -1.91 17.35
C ARG A 121 -13.10 -2.62 17.60
N LYS A 122 -13.16 -3.91 17.29
CA LYS A 122 -14.34 -4.76 17.51
C LYS A 122 -14.72 -4.85 18.99
N ASP A 123 -13.74 -4.69 19.88
CA ASP A 123 -13.91 -4.76 21.34
C ASP A 123 -13.98 -3.39 22.02
N SER A 124 -14.23 -2.30 21.26
CA SER A 124 -14.42 -0.95 21.80
C SER A 124 -15.69 -0.30 21.24
N PRO A 125 -16.54 0.31 22.07
CA PRO A 125 -17.72 1.03 21.60
C PRO A 125 -17.40 2.40 20.98
N LYS A 126 -16.17 2.89 21.14
CA LYS A 126 -15.73 4.20 20.62
C LYS A 126 -14.41 4.07 19.86
N PRO A 127 -14.16 4.91 18.84
CA PRO A 127 -12.88 4.92 18.14
C PRO A 127 -11.76 5.50 19.01
N PHE A 128 -10.54 5.18 18.62
CA PHE A 128 -9.33 5.83 19.09
C PHE A 128 -8.95 6.91 18.08
N THR A 129 -9.17 8.17 18.46
CA THR A 129 -8.93 9.32 17.58
C THR A 129 -7.64 10.03 17.94
N VAL A 130 -6.93 10.50 16.91
CA VAL A 130 -5.75 11.35 16.98
C VAL A 130 -5.89 12.49 15.96
N GLN A 131 -5.39 13.67 16.34
CA GLN A 131 -5.32 14.84 15.50
C GLN A 131 -3.87 15.34 15.47
N VAL A 132 -3.38 15.70 14.28
CA VAL A 132 -2.01 16.21 14.09
C VAL A 132 -2.00 17.39 13.12
N ALA A 133 -1.23 18.43 13.45
CA ALA A 133 -1.14 19.66 12.68
C ALA A 133 0.17 19.73 11.88
N TYR A 134 0.11 20.27 10.67
CA TYR A 134 1.24 20.29 9.74
C TYR A 134 2.51 20.94 10.32
N ASN A 135 2.38 22.06 11.03
CA ASN A 135 3.51 22.74 11.66
C ASN A 135 4.28 21.90 12.69
N GLU A 136 3.65 20.92 13.33
CA GLU A 136 4.28 20.07 14.34
C GLU A 136 5.18 18.99 13.71
N TYR A 137 4.81 18.50 12.52
CA TYR A 137 5.44 17.33 11.91
C TYR A 137 6.18 17.61 10.59
N CYS A 138 5.90 18.75 9.94
CA CYS A 138 6.55 19.13 8.70
C CYS A 138 8.06 19.12 8.88
N GLN A 139 8.70 18.17 8.20
CA GLN A 139 10.16 18.06 8.19
C GLN A 139 10.72 19.17 7.32
N LYS A 140 11.84 19.75 7.75
CA LYS A 140 12.47 20.89 7.10
C LYS A 140 13.92 20.59 6.76
N THR A 141 14.40 21.15 5.66
CA THR A 141 15.80 21.16 5.28
C THR A 141 16.61 22.06 6.21
N ASN A 142 17.94 22.06 6.07
CA ASN A 142 18.82 22.93 6.85
C ASN A 142 18.55 24.42 6.60
N GLU A 143 18.00 24.76 5.44
CA GLU A 143 17.59 26.10 5.04
C GLU A 143 16.21 26.50 5.60
N GLY A 144 15.53 25.58 6.29
CA GLY A 144 14.25 25.82 6.96
C GLY A 144 13.01 25.64 6.05
N ALA A 145 13.18 25.25 4.79
CA ALA A 145 12.09 24.92 3.87
C ALA A 145 11.57 23.49 4.10
N PRO A 146 10.29 23.16 3.84
CA PRO A 146 9.81 21.78 3.87
C PRO A 146 10.63 20.86 2.97
N THR A 147 10.84 19.60 3.35
CA THR A 147 11.46 18.62 2.44
C THR A 147 10.53 18.29 1.26
N LYS A 148 11.07 17.65 0.21
CA LYS A 148 10.35 17.42 -1.06
C LYS A 148 8.96 16.82 -0.87
N PHE A 149 8.83 15.73 -0.10
CA PHE A 149 7.52 15.09 0.11
C PHE A 149 6.57 15.93 0.96
N TRP A 150 7.08 16.68 1.94
CA TRP A 150 6.24 17.57 2.72
C TRP A 150 5.77 18.78 1.90
N ALA A 151 6.57 19.23 0.93
CA ALA A 151 6.18 20.28 -0.02
C ALA A 151 5.19 19.77 -1.09
N GLU A 152 5.45 18.61 -1.69
CA GLU A 152 4.67 18.09 -2.82
C GLU A 152 3.44 17.26 -2.39
N LYS A 153 3.51 16.57 -1.25
CA LYS A 153 2.48 15.64 -0.75
C LYS A 153 2.15 15.87 0.75
N PRO A 154 1.89 17.12 1.19
CA PRO A 154 1.72 17.46 2.60
C PRO A 154 0.58 16.68 3.27
N GLU A 155 -0.55 16.51 2.58
CA GLU A 155 -1.71 15.78 3.09
C GLU A 155 -1.37 14.30 3.32
N THR A 156 -0.76 13.64 2.34
CA THR A 156 -0.37 12.23 2.45
C THR A 156 0.58 12.00 3.62
N MET A 157 1.59 12.86 3.78
CA MET A 157 2.56 12.75 4.87
C MET A 157 1.90 12.94 6.24
N LEU A 158 1.02 13.94 6.36
CA LEU A 158 0.33 14.21 7.61
C LEU A 158 -0.66 13.10 7.99
N LYS A 159 -1.36 12.51 7.00
CA LYS A 159 -2.22 11.34 7.21
C LYS A 159 -1.44 10.14 7.72
N LYS A 160 -0.24 9.86 7.17
CA LYS A 160 0.63 8.77 7.65
C LYS A 160 1.02 8.92 9.12
N VAL A 161 1.32 10.15 9.54
CA VAL A 161 1.59 10.48 10.95
C VAL A 161 0.35 10.23 11.81
N ALA A 162 -0.82 10.74 11.40
CA ALA A 162 -2.07 10.57 12.13
C ALA A 162 -2.44 9.09 12.32
N GLU A 163 -2.32 8.29 11.24
CA GLU A 163 -2.61 6.87 11.25
C GLU A 163 -1.65 6.07 12.12
N SER A 164 -0.35 6.37 12.04
CA SER A 164 0.67 5.71 12.88
C SER A 164 0.38 5.94 14.36
N GLN A 165 0.06 7.17 14.76
CA GLN A 165 -0.30 7.48 16.15
C GLN A 165 -1.62 6.84 16.57
N ALA A 166 -2.66 6.89 15.73
CA ALA A 166 -3.96 6.30 16.03
C ALA A 166 -3.88 4.78 16.17
N LEU A 167 -3.12 4.10 15.29
CA LEU A 167 -2.89 2.65 15.35
C LEU A 167 -2.11 2.28 16.62
N ARG A 168 -1.04 3.01 16.98
CA ARG A 168 -0.31 2.75 18.24
C ARG A 168 -1.21 2.92 19.46
N LYS A 169 -2.01 3.99 19.49
CA LYS A 169 -2.99 4.27 20.54
C LYS A 169 -4.05 3.17 20.63
N ALA A 170 -4.57 2.72 19.49
CA ALA A 170 -5.62 1.71 19.44
C ALA A 170 -5.12 0.31 19.84
N PHE A 171 -3.91 -0.08 19.45
CA PHE A 171 -3.41 -1.46 19.60
C PHE A 171 -2.33 -1.62 20.67
N ASN A 172 -2.10 -0.59 21.50
CA ASN A 172 -1.15 -0.65 22.61
C ASN A 172 0.27 -1.02 22.14
N ILE A 173 0.72 -0.39 21.05
CA ILE A 173 2.03 -0.59 20.45
C ILE A 173 2.98 0.48 21.01
N HIS A 174 4.06 0.04 21.66
CA HIS A 174 4.98 0.91 22.40
C HIS A 174 6.42 0.76 21.91
N GLY A 175 7.25 1.75 22.23
CA GLY A 175 8.71 1.67 22.04
C GLY A 175 9.19 1.87 20.59
N VAL A 176 8.28 2.12 19.65
CA VAL A 176 8.59 2.37 18.24
C VAL A 176 7.75 3.53 17.69
N TYR A 177 8.32 4.27 16.75
CA TYR A 177 7.70 5.42 16.10
C TYR A 177 7.79 5.28 14.58
N SER A 178 7.01 6.06 13.84
CA SER A 178 7.17 6.13 12.39
C SER A 178 8.29 7.11 12.00
N PRO A 179 8.97 6.89 10.86
CA PRO A 179 9.98 7.83 10.35
C PRO A 179 9.43 9.25 10.14
N GLU A 180 8.18 9.34 9.69
CA GLU A 180 7.50 10.61 9.40
C GLU A 180 7.30 11.46 10.65
N GLU A 181 7.09 10.84 11.81
CA GLU A 181 6.86 11.51 13.09
C GLU A 181 8.12 12.13 13.69
N LEU A 182 9.28 11.53 13.45
CA LEU A 182 10.51 11.88 14.13
C LEU A 182 11.46 12.71 13.29
N GLY A 183 11.11 13.03 12.04
CA GLY A 183 12.04 13.73 11.15
C GLY A 183 13.22 12.87 10.74
N ALA A 184 13.07 11.55 10.73
CA ALA A 184 14.14 10.64 10.34
C ALA A 184 14.03 10.35 8.83
N GLY A 185 15.03 10.78 8.06
CA GLY A 185 15.26 10.22 6.73
C GLY A 185 15.69 8.76 6.85
N ILE A 186 15.21 7.87 5.97
CA ILE A 186 15.67 6.49 5.92
C ILE A 186 16.88 6.43 4.99
N GLU A 187 18.09 6.44 5.54
CA GLU A 187 19.30 6.16 4.77
C GLU A 187 19.45 4.65 4.57
N LEU A 188 19.41 4.19 3.32
CA LEU A 188 19.73 2.82 2.95
C LEU A 188 21.25 2.60 2.86
N SER A 189 21.67 1.33 2.85
CA SER A 189 23.08 0.92 2.80
C SER A 189 23.84 1.38 1.54
N ASN A 190 23.12 1.73 0.47
CA ASN A 190 23.68 2.28 -0.77
C ASN A 190 23.81 3.83 -0.74
N GLY A 191 23.47 4.47 0.38
CA GLY A 191 23.51 5.93 0.53
C GLY A 191 22.24 6.63 0.02
N ASP A 192 21.25 5.88 -0.48
CA ASP A 192 19.97 6.47 -0.88
C ASP A 192 19.16 6.85 0.35
N ILE A 193 18.67 8.09 0.38
CA ILE A 193 17.65 8.51 1.33
C ILE A 193 16.30 8.10 0.75
N ILE A 194 15.70 7.04 1.28
CA ILE A 194 14.29 6.74 1.03
C ILE A 194 13.45 7.59 1.97
N GLU A 195 12.92 8.68 1.45
CA GLU A 195 11.67 9.23 2.00
C GLU A 195 10.54 8.26 1.56
N VAL A 196 9.80 7.70 2.54
CA VAL A 196 8.85 6.58 2.32
C VAL A 196 7.72 7.00 1.38
N ASP A 197 7.89 6.74 0.09
CA ASP A 197 6.89 6.98 -0.93
C ASP A 197 5.69 6.04 -0.76
N GLY A 198 4.51 6.59 -1.03
CA GLY A 198 3.21 5.91 -0.98
C GLY A 198 2.77 5.37 -2.34
N THR A 199 3.70 4.99 -3.20
CA THR A 199 3.36 4.22 -4.39
C THR A 199 2.91 2.84 -3.94
N ARG A 200 1.63 2.54 -4.23
CA ARG A 200 1.08 1.18 -4.25
C ARG A 200 2.09 0.32 -4.99
N VAL A 201 2.79 -0.55 -4.28
CA VAL A 201 3.67 -1.54 -4.89
C VAL A 201 2.78 -2.41 -5.76
N GLU A 202 2.73 -2.11 -7.06
CA GLU A 202 2.59 -3.19 -8.03
C GLU A 202 3.69 -4.17 -7.69
N THR A 203 3.29 -5.39 -7.33
CA THR A 203 4.19 -6.45 -6.93
C THR A 203 5.09 -6.82 -8.11
N ASP A 204 6.12 -6.02 -8.38
CA ASP A 204 7.26 -6.50 -9.12
C ASP A 204 8.06 -7.41 -8.20
N ARG A 205 7.68 -8.68 -8.25
CA ARG A 205 8.32 -9.79 -7.55
C ARG A 205 9.56 -10.31 -8.29
N SER A 206 10.10 -9.56 -9.25
CA SER A 206 11.31 -9.94 -9.99
C SER A 206 12.47 -10.35 -9.06
N HIS A 207 12.61 -9.68 -7.91
CA HIS A 207 13.65 -9.98 -6.90
C HIS A 207 13.34 -11.17 -5.96
N LEU A 208 12.12 -11.71 -5.95
CA LEU A 208 11.72 -12.84 -5.08
C LEU A 208 11.98 -14.21 -5.71
N SER A 209 12.62 -14.27 -6.89
CA SER A 209 12.80 -15.50 -7.66
C SER A 209 14.02 -16.35 -7.28
N VAL A 210 14.82 -15.95 -6.28
CA VAL A 210 16.01 -16.71 -5.87
C VAL A 210 15.75 -17.51 -4.60
N VAL A 211 14.90 -18.54 -4.67
CA VAL A 211 15.06 -19.76 -3.86
C VAL A 211 14.48 -20.94 -4.68
N LYS A 212 15.34 -21.65 -5.42
CA LYS A 212 14.99 -22.98 -5.93
C LYS A 212 15.30 -24.00 -4.84
N THR A 213 14.26 -24.55 -4.20
CA THR A 213 14.40 -25.73 -3.34
C THR A 213 14.76 -26.93 -4.22
N GLN A 214 16.01 -27.37 -4.18
CA GLN A 214 16.41 -28.67 -4.71
C GLN A 214 16.00 -29.76 -3.71
N ASN A 215 14.94 -30.51 -4.03
CA ASN A 215 14.69 -31.80 -3.38
C ASN A 215 15.26 -32.91 -4.26
N GLN A 216 16.36 -33.53 -3.80
CA GLN A 216 16.78 -34.86 -4.21
C GLN A 216 16.31 -35.86 -3.16
N ASN A 217 15.48 -36.82 -3.55
CA ASN A 217 15.72 -38.25 -3.37
C ASN A 217 14.53 -39.03 -3.96
N GLY A 218 14.87 -39.99 -4.81
CA GLY A 218 13.93 -40.66 -5.69
C GLY A 218 13.31 -41.92 -5.11
N GLU A 219 12.17 -42.27 -5.69
CA GLU A 219 11.69 -43.64 -5.89
C GLU A 219 10.73 -43.62 -7.11
N LYS A 220 10.94 -44.54 -8.06
CA LYS A 220 10.06 -44.79 -9.24
C LYS A 220 9.24 -46.06 -8.98
N PRO A 221 7.97 -46.12 -9.43
CA PRO A 221 7.63 -46.89 -10.65
C PRO A 221 6.43 -46.24 -11.41
N ALA A 222 5.93 -46.63 -12.58
CA ALA A 222 6.35 -47.31 -13.81
C ALA A 222 5.32 -46.90 -14.91
N LYS A 223 5.67 -47.05 -16.19
CA LYS A 223 5.09 -46.42 -17.40
C LYS A 223 3.67 -46.88 -17.81
N ARG A 224 2.88 -45.98 -18.43
CA ARG A 224 1.92 -46.35 -19.50
C ARG A 224 1.93 -45.30 -20.65
N GLN A 225 1.63 -45.79 -21.85
CA GLN A 225 2.13 -45.41 -23.17
C GLN A 225 1.66 -44.06 -23.75
N THR A 226 2.48 -43.51 -24.65
CA THR A 226 2.28 -42.29 -25.45
C THR A 226 1.95 -42.60 -26.92
N ALA A 227 1.05 -41.80 -27.51
CA ALA A 227 1.08 -41.34 -28.92
C ALA A 227 0.11 -40.13 -29.05
N PRO A 228 0.21 -39.28 -30.10
CA PRO A 228 1.25 -38.27 -30.35
C PRO A 228 0.72 -36.82 -30.31
N VAL A 229 1.60 -35.87 -30.04
CA VAL A 229 1.36 -34.41 -30.06
C VAL A 229 1.78 -33.83 -31.40
N GLN A 230 0.96 -32.96 -32.00
CA GLN A 230 1.32 -32.17 -33.20
C GLN A 230 2.01 -30.85 -32.79
N PRO A 231 2.96 -30.34 -33.61
CA PRO A 231 3.78 -29.18 -33.26
C PRO A 231 3.05 -27.86 -33.53
N VAL A 232 3.22 -26.90 -32.62
CA VAL A 232 2.86 -25.48 -32.83
C VAL A 232 4.14 -24.73 -33.22
N PRO A 233 4.13 -23.94 -34.32
CA PRO A 233 5.27 -23.14 -34.75
C PRO A 233 5.36 -21.81 -34.00
N GLU A 234 6.58 -21.32 -33.93
CA GLU A 234 7.07 -20.09 -33.27
C GLU A 234 6.91 -18.88 -34.21
N PRO A 235 6.49 -17.67 -33.76
CA PRO A 235 6.47 -16.51 -34.64
C PRO A 235 7.75 -15.66 -34.48
N GLU A 236 8.35 -15.37 -35.64
CA GLU A 236 9.49 -14.48 -35.89
C GLU A 236 9.12 -13.00 -35.77
N THR A 237 10.15 -12.18 -35.49
CA THR A 237 10.17 -10.72 -35.48
C THR A 237 10.12 -10.11 -36.88
N ILE A 238 9.35 -9.05 -37.09
CA ILE A 238 9.39 -8.20 -38.29
C ILE A 238 9.54 -6.73 -37.85
N GLU A 239 10.51 -6.04 -38.47
CA GLU A 239 10.80 -4.61 -38.36
C GLU A 239 9.79 -3.79 -39.18
N TYR A 240 9.41 -2.59 -38.71
CA TYR A 240 8.47 -1.70 -39.42
C TYR A 240 9.21 -0.55 -40.09
N ASP A 241 8.98 -0.39 -41.40
CA ASP A 241 9.29 0.79 -42.20
C ASP A 241 8.18 1.84 -42.05
N ASP A 242 8.59 3.11 -41.88
CA ASP A 242 7.77 4.32 -41.97
C ASP A 242 7.39 4.57 -43.45
N ASP A 243 6.15 5.02 -43.68
CA ASP A 243 5.52 5.43 -44.95
C ASP A 243 4.48 4.44 -45.51
N ASP A 244 3.31 4.38 -44.86
CA ASP A 244 2.00 4.43 -45.53
C ASP A 244 0.90 4.59 -44.46
N VAL A 245 0.36 5.81 -44.38
CA VAL A 245 -0.81 6.16 -43.56
C VAL A 245 -2.05 5.59 -44.24
N ASP A 246 -2.60 4.51 -43.69
CA ASP A 246 -4.02 4.17 -43.79
C ASP A 246 -4.64 4.23 -42.39
N ASP A 247 -5.29 5.36 -42.17
CA ASP A 247 -5.99 5.82 -40.98
C ASP A 247 -7.35 5.10 -40.86
N ASP A 248 -7.35 3.82 -40.47
CA ASP A 248 -8.60 3.06 -40.28
C ASP A 248 -8.53 2.08 -39.09
N TRP A 249 -8.04 2.58 -37.94
CA TRP A 249 -8.30 1.92 -36.66
C TRP A 249 -9.60 2.48 -36.07
N PRO A 250 -10.64 1.65 -35.83
CA PRO A 250 -11.91 2.17 -35.36
C PRO A 250 -11.76 2.81 -33.98
N ASP A 251 -12.26 4.04 -33.85
CA ASP A 251 -12.35 4.77 -32.60
C ASP A 251 -13.05 3.93 -31.51
N PRO A 252 -12.65 4.08 -30.23
CA PRO A 252 -13.36 3.45 -29.12
C PRO A 252 -14.83 3.93 -29.13
N PRO A 253 -15.81 3.03 -28.93
CA PRO A 253 -17.20 3.40 -29.09
C PRO A 253 -17.60 4.46 -28.05
N GLU A 254 -18.08 5.60 -28.54
CA GLU A 254 -18.60 6.69 -27.73
C GLU A 254 -19.73 6.20 -26.80
N ALA A 255 -19.80 6.76 -25.59
CA ALA A 255 -20.78 6.48 -24.54
C ALA A 255 -22.25 6.87 -24.90
N GLY A 256 -22.64 6.83 -26.18
CA GLY A 256 -23.94 7.24 -26.71
C GLY A 256 -24.92 6.10 -27.03
N GLN A 257 -24.60 4.83 -26.74
CA GLN A 257 -25.43 3.67 -27.10
C GLN A 257 -26.22 3.04 -25.93
N ILE A 258 -26.16 3.59 -24.71
CA ILE A 258 -26.87 3.07 -23.53
C ILE A 258 -28.04 4.00 -23.19
N ALA A 259 -29.27 3.51 -23.35
CA ALA A 259 -30.51 4.15 -22.96
C ALA A 259 -30.99 3.72 -21.55
N ASP A 260 -30.47 2.60 -21.01
CA ASP A 260 -30.84 2.15 -19.66
C ASP A 260 -30.32 3.09 -18.57
N SER A 261 -31.24 3.78 -17.90
CA SER A 261 -30.93 4.76 -16.85
C SER A 261 -30.18 4.16 -15.65
N ALA A 262 -30.41 2.88 -15.34
CA ALA A 262 -29.70 2.20 -14.27
C ALA A 262 -28.25 1.91 -14.67
N ALA A 263 -28.01 1.44 -15.89
CA ALA A 263 -26.68 1.24 -16.44
C ALA A 263 -25.86 2.55 -16.49
N LEU A 264 -26.48 3.67 -16.86
CA LEU A 264 -25.83 4.99 -16.83
C LEU A 264 -25.42 5.42 -15.42
N GLN A 265 -26.27 5.20 -14.41
CA GLN A 265 -25.93 5.47 -13.01
C GLN A 265 -24.79 4.57 -12.51
N ILE A 266 -24.76 3.31 -12.97
CA ILE A 266 -23.67 2.38 -12.67
C ILE A 266 -22.36 2.86 -13.30
N ILE A 267 -22.40 3.37 -14.53
CA ILE A 267 -21.22 3.94 -15.20
C ILE A 267 -20.69 5.15 -14.42
N ASP A 268 -21.56 6.10 -14.08
CA ASP A 268 -21.18 7.29 -13.29
C ASP A 268 -20.58 6.92 -11.92
N LEU A 269 -21.13 5.89 -11.26
CA LEU A 269 -20.56 5.33 -10.03
C LEU A 269 -19.14 4.78 -10.24
N LEU A 270 -18.91 4.04 -11.33
CA LEU A 270 -17.61 3.45 -11.64
C LEU A 270 -16.58 4.54 -11.98
N GLU A 271 -16.96 5.53 -12.77
CA GLU A 271 -16.12 6.68 -13.13
C GLU A 271 -15.77 7.53 -11.92
N GLY A 272 -16.77 7.87 -11.09
CA GLY A 272 -16.57 8.63 -9.85
C GLY A 272 -15.71 7.90 -8.81
N LYS A 273 -15.53 6.59 -8.94
CA LYS A 273 -14.62 5.77 -8.12
C LYS A 273 -13.34 5.36 -8.84
N HIS A 274 -13.12 5.83 -10.07
CA HIS A 274 -12.01 5.44 -10.94
C HIS A 274 -11.83 3.91 -11.04
N ILE A 275 -12.94 3.18 -11.13
CA ILE A 275 -12.92 1.72 -11.30
C ILE A 275 -12.88 1.41 -12.80
N PRO A 276 -11.85 0.73 -13.31
CA PRO A 276 -11.79 0.38 -14.72
C PRO A 276 -12.88 -0.62 -15.08
N TYR A 277 -13.60 -0.36 -16.16
CA TYR A 277 -14.70 -1.18 -16.65
C TYR A 277 -14.68 -1.28 -18.17
N ASP A 278 -15.28 -2.34 -18.69
CA ASP A 278 -15.56 -2.52 -20.12
C ASP A 278 -17.05 -2.75 -20.31
N ILE A 279 -17.58 -2.28 -21.44
CA ILE A 279 -18.96 -2.45 -21.84
C ILE A 279 -19.00 -3.34 -23.09
N SER A 280 -19.87 -4.34 -23.08
CA SER A 280 -20.17 -5.17 -24.25
C SER A 280 -21.68 -5.24 -24.45
N MET A 281 -22.14 -5.13 -25.69
CA MET A 281 -23.55 -5.24 -26.06
C MET A 281 -23.74 -6.46 -26.97
N ASP A 282 -24.79 -7.24 -26.73
CA ASP A 282 -25.28 -8.30 -27.63
C ASP A 282 -26.77 -8.06 -27.89
N GLY A 283 -27.06 -7.31 -28.96
CA GLY A 283 -28.40 -6.82 -29.27
C GLY A 283 -28.90 -5.84 -28.22
N GLU A 284 -29.99 -6.19 -27.55
CA GLU A 284 -30.60 -5.39 -26.48
C GLU A 284 -30.02 -5.72 -25.09
N GLU A 285 -29.22 -6.78 -24.95
CA GLU A 285 -28.60 -7.12 -23.67
C GLU A 285 -27.19 -6.52 -23.56
N GLY A 286 -26.99 -5.73 -22.51
CA GLY A 286 -25.73 -5.08 -22.21
C GLY A 286 -25.04 -5.70 -21.00
N THR A 287 -23.72 -5.71 -21.01
CA THR A 287 -22.91 -6.17 -19.89
C THR A 287 -21.81 -5.17 -19.58
N ILE A 288 -21.75 -4.72 -18.32
CA ILE A 288 -20.67 -3.91 -17.76
C ILE A 288 -19.79 -4.82 -16.92
N ALA A 289 -18.53 -4.99 -17.32
CA ALA A 289 -17.54 -5.77 -16.59
C ALA A 289 -16.55 -4.83 -15.88
N ALA A 290 -16.63 -4.73 -14.56
CA ALA A 290 -15.74 -3.91 -13.74
C ALA A 290 -14.59 -4.76 -13.13
N SER A 291 -13.38 -4.21 -13.16
CA SER A 291 -12.16 -4.81 -12.59
C SER A 291 -11.77 -4.12 -11.29
N SER A 292 -12.28 -4.62 -10.17
CA SER A 292 -11.93 -4.13 -8.84
C SER A 292 -11.99 -5.23 -7.78
N PHE A 293 -10.95 -5.29 -6.93
CA PHE A 293 -10.88 -6.20 -5.78
C PHE A 293 -11.16 -5.50 -4.44
N ASN A 294 -10.94 -4.18 -4.36
CA ASN A 294 -11.06 -3.41 -3.12
C ASN A 294 -12.51 -2.94 -2.88
N GLU A 295 -13.28 -2.71 -3.94
CA GLU A 295 -14.64 -2.17 -3.90
C GLU A 295 -15.72 -3.26 -3.99
N LYS A 296 -15.38 -4.52 -3.66
CA LYS A 296 -16.28 -5.68 -3.80
C LYS A 296 -17.66 -5.52 -3.15
N GLU A 297 -17.75 -4.87 -1.99
CA GLU A 297 -19.01 -4.70 -1.28
C GLU A 297 -19.86 -3.59 -1.92
N LEU A 298 -19.23 -2.55 -2.45
CA LEU A 298 -19.88 -1.50 -3.24
C LEU A 298 -20.43 -2.06 -4.55
N LEU A 299 -19.66 -2.89 -5.25
CA LEU A 299 -20.10 -3.50 -6.51
C LEU A 299 -21.28 -4.46 -6.27
N LYS A 300 -21.21 -5.29 -5.23
CA LYS A 300 -22.34 -6.16 -4.83
C LYS A 300 -23.60 -5.35 -4.46
N SER A 301 -23.46 -4.26 -3.71
CA SER A 301 -24.61 -3.45 -3.29
C SER A 301 -25.29 -2.76 -4.46
N ASN A 302 -24.56 -2.55 -5.57
CA ASN A 302 -25.05 -1.96 -6.81
C ASN A 302 -25.33 -3.00 -7.91
N GLY A 303 -25.58 -4.27 -7.53
CA GLY A 303 -26.11 -5.28 -8.44
C GLY A 303 -25.08 -6.10 -9.22
N PHE A 304 -23.78 -5.86 -9.05
CA PHE A 304 -22.75 -6.66 -9.72
C PHE A 304 -22.63 -8.07 -9.13
N ARG A 305 -22.34 -9.05 -9.99
CA ARG A 305 -22.03 -10.42 -9.61
C ARG A 305 -20.65 -10.82 -10.09
N TRP A 306 -19.90 -11.55 -9.26
CA TRP A 306 -18.59 -12.05 -9.66
C TRP A 306 -18.72 -13.14 -10.74
N SER A 307 -18.05 -12.95 -11.87
CA SER A 307 -17.89 -13.97 -12.91
C SER A 307 -16.52 -14.65 -12.75
N SER A 308 -16.52 -15.95 -12.48
CA SER A 308 -15.29 -16.75 -12.37
C SER A 308 -14.58 -16.94 -13.71
N GLU A 309 -15.33 -16.88 -14.81
CA GLU A 309 -14.83 -17.02 -16.18
C GLU A 309 -14.04 -15.76 -16.61
N MET A 310 -14.65 -14.58 -16.42
CA MET A 310 -14.02 -13.30 -16.77
C MET A 310 -13.07 -12.77 -15.69
N LYS A 311 -13.10 -13.35 -14.47
CA LYS A 311 -12.42 -12.84 -13.27
C LYS A 311 -12.73 -11.36 -12.98
N ARG A 312 -13.97 -10.95 -13.22
CA ARG A 312 -14.46 -9.57 -13.08
C ARG A 312 -15.85 -9.53 -12.46
N TRP A 313 -16.21 -8.36 -11.94
CA TRP A 313 -17.55 -8.07 -11.49
C TRP A 313 -18.40 -7.70 -12.69
N VAL A 314 -19.54 -8.36 -12.85
CA VAL A 314 -20.39 -8.23 -14.04
C VAL A 314 -21.76 -7.71 -13.62
N TYR A 315 -22.18 -6.62 -14.24
CA TYR A 315 -23.52 -6.07 -14.18
C TYR A 315 -24.17 -6.23 -15.55
N LYS A 316 -25.32 -6.91 -15.60
CA LYS A 316 -26.09 -7.10 -16.83
C LYS A 316 -27.26 -6.14 -16.82
N PHE A 317 -27.50 -5.49 -17.95
CA PHE A 317 -28.63 -4.59 -18.14
C PHE A 317 -29.32 -4.92 -19.48
N ASN A 318 -30.55 -4.47 -19.63
CA ASN A 318 -31.26 -4.56 -20.89
C ASN A 318 -31.50 -3.14 -21.38
N ASN A 319 -31.04 -2.85 -22.59
CA ASN A 319 -31.04 -1.55 -23.20
C ASN A 319 -32.35 -1.21 -23.93
N ASN A 320 -33.42 -1.96 -23.67
CA ASN A 320 -34.73 -1.67 -24.24
C ASN A 320 -35.40 -0.50 -23.52
N ASP A 321 -35.55 0.59 -24.27
CA ASP A 321 -36.15 1.84 -23.84
C ASP A 321 -37.66 1.63 -23.63
N THR A 322 -38.10 1.34 -22.40
CA THR A 322 -39.46 1.68 -21.95
C THR A 322 -39.60 1.65 -20.43
N GLU A 323 -39.95 2.81 -19.89
CA GLU A 323 -40.44 3.11 -18.55
C GLU A 323 -41.15 1.94 -17.82
N ARG A 324 -40.71 1.65 -16.60
CA ARG A 324 -41.57 1.11 -15.54
C ARG A 324 -41.45 1.98 -14.28
N SER A 325 -42.34 2.97 -14.25
CA SER A 325 -42.97 3.68 -13.12
C SER A 325 -42.21 3.81 -11.81
#